data_AF-A0A9R1IYD5-F1
#
_entry.id   AF-A0A9R1IYD5-F1
#
_cell.length_a   1.000
_cell.length_b   1.000
_cell.length_c   1.000
_cell.angle_alpha   90.00
_cell.angle_beta   90.00
_cell.angle_gamma   90.00
#
_symmetry.space_group_name_H-M   'P 1'
#
loop_
_entity.id
_entity.type
_entity.pdbx_description
1 polymer ?
#
loop_
_entity_poly.entity_id
_entity_poly.type
_entity_poly.pdbx_seq_one_letter_code
_entity_poly.pdbx_strand_id
1 'polypeptide(L)'
;MADLTGRSMEPPAAAWPPCGFPANWSLEPVWAPGFPVESAVWFQTHASSSSSEEQLQQLQYGAATTPNLAIQEEEEAQYKMEMEIHDPIQVFAEAAHEFKVDINMRDMKIHKYPASIQRLGGYYTTPTTVAIGPYHHGRDRLKPAEKVKHVAAYHCIMESGRSVQEMYAAVASVAGEIRGLYDKDMVAGIGDDEFLPMMFYDACFLVQYMLTCTSGGSEMDPSLRSYFDGNDSDIFHDILLLENQLPWRVVKTVMGFRPVPLEEFITYLKDGLQDRKLTEKKSPALDDSYEPPHLLGLLRFYIVGRSNIKRTRLPQTESMSFSVSAIELAEIGITLKANKTSELIEMGVRNKRALFAELSMASLSLDHARASWLANMAAFEVCSTPNFQAVDDEESVVCSYLLLLSMFADREEDVHELRRKRLLQGGGGLTNKETLDFFTGLQGLPLGSSYIRTMEEIENYRVKRRKRTRLHAFVYKNMRIIVTVFSIVGVLAGIFGSLMSLRRRS
;
A
#
# COMPACT_ATOMS: atom_id res chain seq x y z
N MET A 1 -42.24 -17.43 -58.26
CA MET A 1 -41.04 -17.95 -58.95
C MET A 1 -40.87 -17.14 -60.23
N ALA A 2 -39.72 -16.54 -60.53
CA ALA A 2 -38.54 -16.32 -59.70
C ALA A 2 -37.79 -15.08 -60.23
N ASP A 3 -37.32 -14.22 -59.33
CA ASP A 3 -36.60 -12.96 -59.60
C ASP A 3 -35.44 -12.88 -58.58
N LEU A 4 -34.20 -12.68 -59.01
CA LEU A 4 -33.50 -11.40 -59.27
C LEU A 4 -32.97 -10.68 -58.01
N THR A 5 -31.65 -10.46 -58.02
CA THR A 5 -30.87 -9.46 -57.22
C THR A 5 -30.81 -9.68 -55.68
N GLY A 6 -29.81 -9.19 -54.94
CA GLY A 6 -28.71 -8.28 -55.30
C GLY A 6 -27.48 -8.37 -54.35
N ARG A 7 -26.58 -7.39 -54.42
CA ARG A 7 -25.23 -7.38 -53.82
C ARG A 7 -25.12 -6.64 -52.46
N SER A 8 -24.12 -7.06 -51.67
CA SER A 8 -23.19 -6.24 -50.86
C SER A 8 -23.67 -5.49 -49.61
N MET A 9 -23.00 -5.75 -48.47
CA MET A 9 -22.08 -4.82 -47.77
C MET A 9 -21.35 -5.50 -46.58
N GLU A 10 -20.09 -5.09 -46.34
CA GLU A 10 -19.33 -5.23 -45.07
C GLU A 10 -19.31 -3.85 -44.36
N PRO A 11 -18.66 -3.63 -43.18
CA PRO A 11 -18.52 -4.41 -41.92
C PRO A 11 -19.18 -3.55 -40.78
N PRO A 12 -18.60 -3.19 -39.59
CA PRO A 12 -17.59 -3.80 -38.70
C PRO A 12 -17.97 -3.83 -37.18
N ALA A 13 -16.99 -4.26 -36.35
CA ALA A 13 -16.67 -3.81 -34.99
C ALA A 13 -17.47 -4.30 -33.73
N ALA A 14 -16.73 -5.00 -32.87
CA ALA A 14 -16.64 -4.92 -31.40
C ALA A 14 -17.90 -4.69 -30.51
N ALA A 15 -18.18 -5.69 -29.65
CA ALA A 15 -18.74 -5.49 -28.32
C ALA A 15 -18.23 -6.58 -27.35
N TRP A 16 -17.94 -6.20 -26.10
CA TRP A 16 -17.48 -7.10 -25.02
C TRP A 16 -18.69 -7.72 -24.27
N PRO A 17 -18.55 -8.89 -23.63
CA PRO A 17 -19.60 -9.46 -22.79
C PRO A 17 -19.62 -8.84 -21.37
N PRO A 18 -20.80 -8.68 -20.73
CA PRO A 18 -20.88 -8.28 -19.31
C PRO A 18 -20.54 -9.43 -18.35
N CYS A 19 -20.07 -9.07 -17.16
CA CYS A 19 -19.70 -10.00 -16.09
C CYS A 19 -20.89 -10.77 -15.52
N GLY A 20 -20.70 -12.06 -15.23
CA GLY A 20 -21.68 -12.89 -14.52
C GLY A 20 -21.39 -12.97 -13.02
N PHE A 21 -22.41 -12.71 -12.19
CA PHE A 21 -22.44 -13.13 -10.78
C PHE A 21 -23.19 -14.46 -10.65
N PRO A 22 -22.70 -15.44 -9.86
CA PRO A 22 -23.47 -16.61 -9.50
C PRO A 22 -24.41 -16.29 -8.32
N ALA A 23 -25.69 -16.04 -8.62
CA ALA A 23 -26.74 -16.04 -7.61
C ALA A 23 -27.22 -17.47 -7.38
N ASN A 24 -26.96 -18.07 -6.20
CA ASN A 24 -27.64 -19.30 -5.79
C ASN A 24 -27.62 -19.51 -4.27
N TRP A 25 -28.66 -19.03 -3.57
CA TRP A 25 -29.02 -19.50 -2.23
C TRP A 25 -30.55 -19.52 -2.12
N SER A 26 -31.11 -20.73 -2.07
CA SER A 26 -32.53 -21.01 -1.84
C SER A 26 -32.79 -21.26 -0.36
N LEU A 27 -33.75 -20.55 0.24
CA LEU A 27 -34.24 -20.80 1.59
C LEU A 27 -35.54 -21.60 1.54
N GLU A 28 -35.51 -22.86 1.98
CA GLU A 28 -36.72 -23.62 2.33
C GLU A 28 -37.06 -23.43 3.82
N PRO A 29 -38.35 -23.26 4.18
CA PRO A 29 -38.76 -23.09 5.58
C PRO A 29 -39.03 -24.43 6.27
N VAL A 30 -38.37 -24.69 7.39
CA VAL A 30 -38.70 -25.80 8.31
C VAL A 30 -39.68 -25.31 9.39
N TRP A 31 -40.79 -26.01 9.55
CA TRP A 31 -41.82 -25.74 10.57
C TRP A 31 -41.58 -26.53 11.86
N ALA A 32 -41.81 -25.90 13.02
CA ALA A 32 -42.16 -26.56 14.29
C ALA A 32 -43.08 -25.63 15.13
N PRO A 33 -44.13 -26.13 15.83
CA PRO A 33 -45.19 -25.29 16.38
C PRO A 33 -45.08 -24.99 17.90
N GLY A 34 -45.62 -23.84 18.33
CA GLY A 34 -45.84 -23.50 19.75
C GLY A 34 -46.14 -22.02 20.05
N PHE A 35 -47.42 -21.66 20.18
CA PHE A 35 -47.96 -20.36 20.68
C PHE A 35 -48.05 -20.35 22.23
N PRO A 36 -48.28 -19.22 22.98
CA PRO A 36 -49.15 -18.06 22.68
C PRO A 36 -48.52 -16.63 22.87
N VAL A 37 -48.95 -15.60 22.10
CA VAL A 37 -49.88 -14.47 22.48
C VAL A 37 -49.35 -13.61 23.66
N GLU A 38 -49.20 -12.28 23.65
CA GLU A 38 -49.89 -11.11 23.05
C GLU A 38 -48.84 -9.96 23.00
N SER A 39 -48.79 -8.97 22.11
CA SER A 39 -49.79 -7.94 21.86
C SER A 39 -49.24 -6.93 20.82
N ALA A 40 -50.06 -6.47 19.88
CA ALA A 40 -49.74 -5.35 18.99
C ALA A 40 -50.94 -4.40 18.96
N VAL A 41 -50.74 -3.16 19.40
CA VAL A 41 -51.79 -2.14 19.47
C VAL A 41 -51.48 -1.05 18.45
N TRP A 42 -52.27 -0.96 17.39
CA TRP A 42 -52.37 0.25 16.57
C TRP A 42 -53.84 0.48 16.18
N PHE A 43 -54.26 1.73 16.26
CA PHE A 43 -55.67 2.14 16.22
C PHE A 43 -56.27 2.04 14.81
N GLN A 44 -57.51 1.55 14.73
CA GLN A 44 -58.41 1.85 13.63
C GLN A 44 -59.29 3.05 14.00
N THR A 45 -59.44 4.00 13.08
CA THR A 45 -60.57 4.95 13.07
C THR A 45 -61.37 4.76 11.79
N HIS A 46 -62.60 4.27 11.94
CA HIS A 46 -63.58 4.26 10.85
C HIS A 46 -64.26 5.63 10.71
N ALA A 47 -64.49 6.05 9.47
CA ALA A 47 -65.60 6.95 9.12
C ALA A 47 -66.18 6.51 7.77
N SER A 48 -67.51 6.44 7.69
CA SER A 48 -68.24 5.72 6.63
C SER A 48 -68.78 6.66 5.54
N SER A 49 -68.93 6.15 4.32
CA SER A 49 -69.51 6.88 3.19
C SER A 49 -71.05 6.81 3.15
N SER A 50 -71.66 8.00 3.07
CA SER A 50 -72.85 8.37 2.27
C SER A 50 -74.12 7.50 2.24
N SER A 51 -75.26 8.13 2.57
CA SER A 51 -76.46 8.06 1.71
C SER A 51 -77.43 9.22 1.98
N SER A 52 -77.71 10.05 0.98
CA SER A 52 -79.07 10.54 0.61
C SER A 52 -78.97 11.65 -0.45
N GLU A 53 -79.83 11.57 -1.46
CA GLU A 53 -80.09 12.62 -2.43
C GLU A 53 -81.22 13.51 -1.89
N GLU A 54 -81.18 14.83 -2.09
CA GLU A 54 -82.36 15.58 -2.56
C GLU A 54 -82.07 17.05 -2.98
N GLN A 55 -82.46 17.29 -4.23
CA GLN A 55 -82.72 18.50 -5.01
C GLN A 55 -82.71 19.95 -4.42
N LEU A 56 -81.94 20.78 -5.14
CA LEU A 56 -82.32 22.07 -5.78
C LEU A 56 -82.33 23.42 -5.02
N GLN A 57 -81.44 24.29 -5.54
CA GLN A 57 -81.61 25.72 -5.84
C GLN A 57 -81.71 26.77 -4.70
N GLN A 58 -80.57 27.45 -4.47
CA GLN A 58 -80.53 28.93 -4.53
C GLN A 58 -79.33 29.40 -5.37
N LEU A 59 -79.48 30.59 -5.98
CA LEU A 59 -78.60 31.18 -7.00
C LEU A 59 -77.65 32.23 -6.43
N GLN A 60 -76.56 32.51 -7.20
CA GLN A 60 -75.79 33.77 -7.24
C GLN A 60 -75.00 34.13 -5.95
N TYR A 61 -73.66 34.15 -5.94
CA TYR A 61 -72.75 34.85 -6.86
C TYR A 61 -71.30 34.32 -6.73
N GLY A 62 -70.51 34.39 -7.80
CA GLY A 62 -69.03 34.49 -7.70
C GLY A 62 -68.20 33.50 -8.53
N ALA A 63 -67.42 34.06 -9.46
CA ALA A 63 -66.23 33.49 -10.12
C ALA A 63 -66.36 32.19 -10.93
N ALA A 64 -66.12 32.29 -12.24
CA ALA A 64 -65.75 31.17 -13.10
C ALA A 64 -64.23 30.88 -13.01
N THR A 65 -63.85 29.70 -13.54
CA THR A 65 -62.49 29.31 -13.99
C THR A 65 -61.51 28.77 -12.93
N THR A 66 -61.29 27.44 -12.96
CA THR A 66 -59.95 26.81 -12.94
C THR A 66 -60.02 25.30 -13.26
N PRO A 67 -59.76 24.89 -14.52
CA PRO A 67 -59.35 23.52 -14.84
C PRO A 67 -57.86 23.26 -14.57
N ASN A 68 -57.08 24.31 -14.28
CA ASN A 68 -55.62 24.27 -14.40
C ASN A 68 -54.88 23.54 -13.26
N LEU A 69 -55.43 23.41 -12.05
CA LEU A 69 -54.63 22.96 -10.91
C LEU A 69 -54.17 21.49 -10.99
N ALA A 70 -55.04 20.57 -11.42
CA ALA A 70 -54.66 19.15 -11.56
C ALA A 70 -53.68 18.92 -12.73
N ILE A 71 -53.87 19.65 -13.84
CA ILE A 71 -52.96 19.59 -14.99
C ILE A 71 -51.62 20.25 -14.64
N GLN A 72 -51.61 21.31 -13.82
CA GLN A 72 -50.36 21.93 -13.35
C GLN A 72 -49.60 21.05 -12.35
N GLU A 73 -50.25 20.23 -11.53
CA GLU A 73 -49.52 19.29 -10.66
C GLU A 73 -48.91 18.11 -11.44
N GLU A 74 -49.60 17.57 -12.45
CA GLU A 74 -49.03 16.56 -13.36
C GLU A 74 -47.98 17.16 -14.32
N GLU A 75 -48.20 18.35 -14.88
CA GLU A 75 -47.22 19.06 -15.71
C GLU A 75 -46.02 19.54 -14.89
N GLU A 76 -46.17 20.00 -13.63
CA GLU A 76 -45.01 20.31 -12.77
C GLU A 76 -44.27 19.04 -12.35
N ALA A 77 -44.97 17.92 -12.10
CA ALA A 77 -44.31 16.65 -11.82
C ALA A 77 -43.55 16.14 -13.06
N GLN A 78 -44.12 16.29 -14.26
CA GLN A 78 -43.47 15.90 -15.51
C GLN A 78 -42.34 16.87 -15.90
N TYR A 79 -42.48 18.19 -15.69
CA TYR A 79 -41.38 19.17 -15.85
C TYR A 79 -40.26 18.96 -14.82
N LYS A 80 -40.58 18.59 -13.57
CA LYS A 80 -39.57 18.21 -12.56
C LYS A 80 -38.88 16.89 -12.90
N MET A 81 -39.58 15.95 -13.55
CA MET A 81 -39.02 14.67 -13.98
C MET A 81 -38.24 14.77 -15.30
N GLU A 82 -38.56 15.71 -16.19
CA GLU A 82 -37.82 15.98 -17.43
C GLU A 82 -36.60 16.90 -17.23
N MET A 83 -36.51 17.64 -16.11
CA MET A 83 -35.42 18.58 -15.82
C MET A 83 -34.44 18.15 -14.71
N GLU A 84 -34.15 16.85 -14.63
CA GLU A 84 -32.88 16.35 -14.07
C GLU A 84 -32.05 15.56 -15.11
N ILE A 85 -32.30 15.84 -16.40
CA ILE A 85 -31.31 15.59 -17.45
C ILE A 85 -30.20 16.62 -17.26
N HIS A 86 -29.19 16.29 -16.46
CA HIS A 86 -27.91 17.02 -16.50
C HIS A 86 -27.43 17.06 -17.96
N ASP A 87 -27.09 18.24 -18.47
CA ASP A 87 -26.44 18.37 -19.77
C ASP A 87 -25.22 17.42 -19.78
N PRO A 88 -25.14 16.43 -20.70
CA PRO A 88 -24.02 15.51 -20.75
C PRO A 88 -22.67 16.23 -20.83
N ILE A 89 -22.62 17.42 -21.44
CA ILE A 89 -21.42 18.26 -21.49
C ILE A 89 -21.04 18.75 -20.09
N GLN A 90 -22.01 19.14 -19.27
CA GLN A 90 -21.79 19.53 -17.88
C GLN A 90 -21.31 18.34 -17.04
N VAL A 91 -21.94 17.16 -17.15
CA VAL A 91 -21.50 15.93 -16.45
C VAL A 91 -20.05 15.59 -16.80
N PHE A 92 -19.69 15.63 -18.09
CA PHE A 92 -18.32 15.37 -18.53
C PHE A 92 -17.33 16.45 -18.06
N ALA A 93 -17.75 17.71 -17.99
CA ALA A 93 -16.92 18.81 -17.48
C ALA A 93 -16.67 18.70 -15.96
N GLU A 94 -17.70 18.35 -15.19
CA GLU A 94 -17.62 18.12 -13.75
C GLU A 94 -16.72 16.92 -13.45
N ALA A 95 -16.93 15.77 -14.10
CA ALA A 95 -16.08 14.59 -13.96
C ALA A 95 -14.61 14.86 -14.37
N ALA A 96 -14.37 15.63 -15.43
CA ALA A 96 -13.02 16.01 -15.85
C ALA A 96 -12.37 17.01 -14.88
N HIS A 97 -13.14 17.91 -14.26
CA HIS A 97 -12.65 18.82 -13.23
C HIS A 97 -12.28 18.07 -11.96
N GLU A 98 -13.15 17.18 -11.49
CA GLU A 98 -12.92 16.31 -10.33
C GLU A 98 -11.69 15.44 -10.52
N PHE A 99 -11.57 14.72 -11.64
CA PHE A 99 -10.41 13.91 -11.97
C PHE A 99 -9.10 14.73 -11.95
N LYS A 100 -9.14 15.98 -12.40
CA LYS A 100 -7.99 16.90 -12.36
C LYS A 100 -7.65 17.33 -10.92
N VAL A 101 -8.64 17.61 -10.07
CA VAL A 101 -8.43 17.92 -8.65
C VAL A 101 -7.79 16.72 -7.95
N ASP A 102 -8.31 15.52 -8.18
CA ASP A 102 -7.80 14.27 -7.60
C ASP A 102 -6.35 13.98 -8.02
N ILE A 103 -6.01 14.15 -9.30
CA ILE A 103 -4.62 14.03 -9.77
C ILE A 103 -3.70 15.06 -9.09
N ASN A 104 -4.14 16.32 -8.95
CA ASN A 104 -3.33 17.37 -8.34
C ASN A 104 -3.11 17.15 -6.83
N MET A 105 -4.03 16.44 -6.16
CA MET A 105 -3.94 16.12 -4.73
C MET A 105 -3.30 14.75 -4.45
N ARG A 106 -2.91 13.99 -5.48
CA ARG A 106 -2.54 12.56 -5.33
C ARG A 106 -1.46 12.29 -4.28
N ASP A 107 -0.50 13.17 -4.12
CA ASP A 107 0.59 12.96 -3.15
C ASP A 107 0.09 13.07 -1.70
N MET A 108 -1.08 13.69 -1.50
CA MET A 108 -1.75 13.94 -0.21
C MET A 108 -2.98 13.04 0.03
N LYS A 109 -3.48 12.32 -0.98
CA LYS A 109 -4.66 11.45 -0.82
C LYS A 109 -4.36 10.22 0.04
N ILE A 110 -5.36 9.78 0.80
CA ILE A 110 -5.37 8.47 1.45
C ILE A 110 -5.84 7.45 0.42
N HIS A 111 -4.88 6.83 -0.26
CA HIS A 111 -5.17 5.95 -1.39
C HIS A 111 -5.85 4.65 -0.98
N LYS A 112 -6.68 4.12 -1.89
CA LYS A 112 -7.07 2.71 -1.86
C LYS A 112 -5.92 1.84 -2.38
N TYR A 113 -5.91 0.57 -2.00
CA TYR A 113 -4.89 -0.36 -2.44
C TYR A 113 -5.04 -0.62 -3.95
N PRO A 114 -3.99 -0.40 -4.77
CA PRO A 114 -4.11 -0.44 -6.21
C PRO A 114 -4.35 -1.87 -6.71
N ALA A 115 -5.31 -2.02 -7.61
CA ALA A 115 -5.70 -3.32 -8.17
C ALA A 115 -4.55 -4.06 -8.88
N SER A 116 -3.50 -3.34 -9.30
CA SER A 116 -2.29 -3.91 -9.91
C SER A 116 -1.46 -4.81 -8.97
N ILE A 117 -1.64 -4.72 -7.64
CA ILE A 117 -0.86 -5.46 -6.63
C ILE A 117 -1.71 -6.56 -5.96
N GLN A 118 -2.82 -6.98 -6.57
CA GLN A 118 -3.75 -7.99 -6.03
C GLN A 118 -3.20 -9.42 -5.84
N ARG A 119 -1.95 -9.71 -6.24
CA ARG A 119 -1.35 -11.05 -6.08
C ARG A 119 -0.95 -11.38 -4.64
N LEU A 120 -0.93 -10.39 -3.75
CA LEU A 120 -0.65 -10.58 -2.33
C LEU A 120 -1.92 -10.89 -1.54
N GLY A 121 -1.80 -11.71 -0.50
CA GLY A 121 -2.96 -12.14 0.31
C GLY A 121 -3.58 -11.03 1.15
N GLY A 122 -4.78 -11.29 1.71
CA GLY A 122 -5.56 -10.29 2.46
C GLY A 122 -4.82 -9.58 3.59
N TYR A 123 -3.88 -10.26 4.28
CA TYR A 123 -3.04 -9.66 5.33
C TYR A 123 -2.33 -8.37 4.89
N TYR A 124 -1.91 -8.27 3.63
CA TYR A 124 -1.20 -7.10 3.09
C TYR A 124 -2.06 -5.84 2.89
N THR A 125 -3.39 -5.94 3.04
CA THR A 125 -4.34 -4.89 2.66
C THR A 125 -5.39 -4.59 3.72
N THR A 126 -5.42 -5.38 4.79
CA THR A 126 -6.60 -5.49 5.65
C THR A 126 -6.19 -5.59 7.12
N PRO A 127 -6.64 -4.67 7.99
CA PRO A 127 -6.25 -4.66 9.39
C PRO A 127 -6.85 -5.85 10.16
N THR A 128 -6.09 -6.30 11.16
CA THR A 128 -6.41 -7.45 12.02
C THR A 128 -7.09 -7.03 13.32
N THR A 129 -6.69 -5.90 13.90
CA THR A 129 -7.03 -5.48 15.27
C THR A 129 -7.66 -4.08 15.33
N VAL A 130 -7.15 -3.08 14.60
CA VAL A 130 -7.64 -1.69 14.70
C VAL A 130 -7.85 -1.02 13.34
N ALA A 131 -9.07 -0.51 13.12
CA ALA A 131 -9.36 0.42 12.03
C ALA A 131 -8.84 1.82 12.38
N ILE A 132 -8.20 2.50 11.43
CA ILE A 132 -7.73 3.88 11.52
C ILE A 132 -8.19 4.59 10.25
N GLY A 133 -9.09 5.54 10.40
CA GLY A 133 -9.80 6.17 9.29
C GLY A 133 -11.01 5.36 8.79
N PRO A 134 -11.71 5.88 7.75
CA PRO A 134 -13.05 5.46 7.39
C PRO A 134 -13.12 4.12 6.63
N TYR A 135 -12.12 3.77 5.80
CA TYR A 135 -12.21 2.63 4.87
C TYR A 135 -12.39 1.26 5.54
N HIS A 136 -12.06 1.16 6.82
CA HIS A 136 -12.18 -0.06 7.61
C HIS A 136 -13.06 0.11 8.86
N HIS A 137 -13.66 1.29 9.04
CA HIS A 137 -14.57 1.56 10.16
C HIS A 137 -15.77 0.61 10.14
N GLY A 138 -16.37 0.37 11.31
CA GLY A 138 -17.57 -0.46 11.46
C GLY A 138 -17.41 -1.97 11.17
N ARG A 139 -16.24 -2.45 10.72
CA ARG A 139 -16.00 -3.89 10.48
C ARG A 139 -16.02 -4.68 11.79
N ASP A 140 -16.86 -5.73 11.87
CA ASP A 140 -17.16 -6.43 13.14
C ASP A 140 -15.94 -6.89 13.95
N ARG A 141 -14.90 -7.43 13.29
CA ARG A 141 -13.68 -7.89 13.99
C ARG A 141 -12.85 -6.76 14.62
N LEU A 142 -13.01 -5.51 14.15
CA LEU A 142 -12.25 -4.34 14.59
C LEU A 142 -13.01 -3.51 15.66
N LYS A 143 -14.33 -3.72 15.79
CA LYS A 143 -15.17 -3.08 16.83
C LYS A 143 -14.62 -3.17 18.27
N PRO A 144 -13.90 -4.23 18.70
CA PRO A 144 -13.29 -4.25 20.04
C PRO A 144 -12.32 -3.10 20.30
N ALA A 145 -11.55 -2.66 19.30
CA ALA A 145 -10.58 -1.58 19.44
C ALA A 145 -11.24 -0.20 19.63
N GLU A 146 -12.46 0.02 19.15
CA GLU A 146 -13.19 1.29 19.31
C GLU A 146 -13.31 1.72 20.78
N LYS A 147 -13.52 0.75 21.70
CA LYS A 147 -13.52 1.03 23.14
C LYS A 147 -12.18 1.53 23.64
N VAL A 148 -11.07 0.99 23.12
CA VAL A 148 -9.72 1.39 23.51
C VAL A 148 -9.37 2.76 22.93
N LYS A 149 -9.86 3.12 21.73
CA LYS A 149 -9.71 4.47 21.20
C LYS A 149 -10.35 5.53 22.09
N HIS A 150 -11.53 5.24 22.67
CA HIS A 150 -12.16 6.13 23.64
C HIS A 150 -11.32 6.29 24.93
N VAL A 151 -10.72 5.20 25.42
CA VAL A 151 -9.79 5.23 26.56
C VAL A 151 -8.53 6.04 26.21
N ALA A 152 -7.92 5.78 25.06
CA ALA A 152 -6.76 6.52 24.56
C ALA A 152 -7.05 8.02 24.40
N ALA A 153 -8.23 8.39 23.89
CA ALA A 153 -8.69 9.78 23.81
C ALA A 153 -8.90 10.43 25.18
N TYR A 154 -9.52 9.73 26.14
CA TYR A 154 -9.64 10.20 27.51
C TYR A 154 -8.27 10.51 28.12
N HIS A 155 -7.31 9.58 28.03
CA HIS A 155 -5.94 9.80 28.51
C HIS A 155 -5.21 10.91 27.73
N CYS A 156 -5.36 10.96 26.41
CA CYS A 156 -4.78 12.00 25.55
C CYS A 156 -5.23 13.41 25.97
N ILE A 157 -6.52 13.57 26.31
CA ILE A 157 -7.07 14.85 26.82
C ILE A 157 -6.53 15.13 28.22
N MET A 158 -6.66 14.19 29.16
CA MET A 158 -6.25 14.39 30.56
C MET A 158 -4.76 14.75 30.68
N GLU A 159 -3.89 14.08 29.93
CA GLU A 159 -2.44 14.29 29.93
C GLU A 159 -2.00 15.54 29.14
N SER A 160 -2.89 16.15 28.34
CA SER A 160 -2.60 17.40 27.63
C SER A 160 -2.77 18.65 28.51
N GLY A 161 -3.52 18.53 29.61
CA GLY A 161 -3.96 19.66 30.43
C GLY A 161 -4.94 20.63 29.74
N ARG A 162 -5.51 20.26 28.58
CA ARG A 162 -6.47 21.08 27.82
C ARG A 162 -7.91 20.61 28.01
N SER A 163 -8.86 21.44 27.57
CA SER A 163 -10.28 21.07 27.57
C SER A 163 -10.62 20.15 26.40
N VAL A 164 -11.62 19.27 26.60
CA VAL A 164 -12.17 18.39 25.56
C VAL A 164 -12.60 19.22 24.34
N GLN A 165 -13.30 20.33 24.59
CA GLN A 165 -13.85 21.22 23.56
C GLN A 165 -12.75 21.83 22.70
N GLU A 166 -11.63 22.23 23.29
CA GLU A 166 -10.51 22.82 22.55
C GLU A 166 -9.85 21.80 21.61
N MET A 167 -9.46 20.64 22.13
CA MET A 167 -8.80 19.61 21.32
C MET A 167 -9.71 19.07 20.23
N TYR A 168 -10.99 18.84 20.56
CA TYR A 168 -11.97 18.36 19.60
C TYR A 168 -12.25 19.40 18.50
N ALA A 169 -12.45 20.67 18.85
CA ALA A 169 -12.68 21.73 17.87
C ALA A 169 -11.46 21.93 16.94
N ALA A 170 -10.24 21.86 17.49
CA ALA A 170 -9.01 21.94 16.70
C ALA A 170 -8.94 20.81 15.67
N VAL A 171 -9.20 19.56 16.06
CA VAL A 171 -9.22 18.43 15.13
C VAL A 171 -10.38 18.55 14.12
N ALA A 172 -11.59 18.86 14.59
CA ALA A 172 -12.77 18.97 13.73
C ALA A 172 -12.60 20.04 12.63
N SER A 173 -11.97 21.18 12.97
CA SER A 173 -11.69 22.26 12.00
C SER A 173 -10.80 21.81 10.85
N VAL A 174 -9.81 20.95 11.13
CA VAL A 174 -8.91 20.40 10.11
C VAL A 174 -9.54 19.22 9.39
N ALA A 175 -10.26 18.35 10.11
CA ALA A 175 -10.88 17.14 9.58
C ALA A 175 -11.90 17.43 8.47
N GLY A 176 -12.73 18.46 8.63
CA GLY A 176 -13.70 18.87 7.60
C GLY A 176 -13.05 19.27 6.28
N GLU A 177 -11.98 20.07 6.32
CA GLU A 177 -11.24 20.53 5.12
C GLU A 177 -10.60 19.37 4.34
N ILE A 178 -10.11 18.35 5.04
CA ILE A 178 -9.30 17.27 4.47
C ILE A 178 -10.09 16.00 4.14
N ARG A 179 -11.41 16.00 4.36
CA ARG A 179 -12.28 14.86 4.03
C ARG A 179 -12.17 14.45 2.55
N GLY A 180 -11.91 15.41 1.66
CA GLY A 180 -11.63 15.19 0.23
C GLY A 180 -10.29 14.52 -0.10
N LEU A 181 -9.41 14.27 0.88
CA LEU A 181 -8.22 13.43 0.69
C LEU A 181 -8.57 11.94 0.63
N TYR A 182 -9.73 11.54 1.13
CA TYR A 182 -10.26 10.19 0.95
C TYR A 182 -10.97 10.02 -0.41
N ASP A 183 -11.19 8.78 -0.80
CA ASP A 183 -12.08 8.36 -1.87
C ASP A 183 -13.52 8.76 -1.52
N LYS A 184 -14.18 9.54 -2.40
CA LYS A 184 -15.47 10.15 -2.11
C LYS A 184 -16.57 9.12 -1.92
N ASP A 185 -16.62 8.09 -2.74
CA ASP A 185 -17.65 7.04 -2.68
C ASP A 185 -17.57 6.28 -1.35
N MET A 186 -16.34 6.04 -0.87
CA MET A 186 -16.08 5.37 0.41
C MET A 186 -16.50 6.21 1.64
N VAL A 187 -16.56 7.54 1.52
CA VAL A 187 -16.96 8.43 2.64
C VAL A 187 -18.33 9.09 2.44
N ALA A 188 -19.00 8.91 1.31
CA ALA A 188 -20.26 9.58 0.98
C ALA A 188 -21.39 9.28 2.00
N GLY A 189 -21.42 8.06 2.53
CA GLY A 189 -22.43 7.62 3.51
C GLY A 189 -22.15 7.98 4.97
N ILE A 190 -21.00 8.60 5.29
CA ILE A 190 -20.58 8.87 6.68
C ILE A 190 -21.00 10.30 7.06
N GLY A 191 -21.84 10.47 8.07
CA GLY A 191 -22.22 11.81 8.55
C GLY A 191 -21.04 12.54 9.20
N ASP A 192 -21.06 13.88 9.29
CA ASP A 192 -20.02 14.62 10.04
C ASP A 192 -20.06 14.31 11.55
N ASP A 193 -21.22 13.90 12.06
CA ASP A 193 -21.46 13.37 13.39
C ASP A 193 -20.80 12.00 13.64
N GLU A 194 -20.42 11.27 12.59
CA GLU A 194 -19.59 10.05 12.66
C GLU A 194 -18.13 10.33 12.28
N PHE A 195 -17.90 11.08 11.20
CA PHE A 195 -16.58 11.34 10.64
C PHE A 195 -15.69 12.17 11.58
N LEU A 196 -16.20 13.25 12.18
CA LEU A 196 -15.40 14.13 13.04
C LEU A 196 -14.98 13.43 14.36
N PRO A 197 -15.87 12.72 15.08
CA PRO A 197 -15.45 11.86 16.21
C PRO A 197 -14.47 10.76 15.81
N MET A 198 -14.66 10.10 14.68
CA MET A 198 -13.73 9.07 14.18
C MET A 198 -12.32 9.64 13.99
N MET A 199 -12.17 10.78 13.29
CA MET A 199 -10.87 11.43 13.12
C MET A 199 -10.22 11.81 14.45
N PHE A 200 -11.02 12.26 15.43
CA PHE A 200 -10.51 12.64 16.76
C PHE A 200 -10.04 11.41 17.57
N TYR A 201 -10.87 10.39 17.70
CA TYR A 201 -10.55 9.20 18.48
C TYR A 201 -9.39 8.40 17.87
N ASP A 202 -9.36 8.25 16.55
CA ASP A 202 -8.29 7.54 15.84
C ASP A 202 -6.96 8.30 15.96
N ALA A 203 -6.96 9.64 15.88
CA ALA A 203 -5.76 10.44 16.03
C ALA A 203 -5.23 10.42 17.47
N CYS A 204 -6.11 10.49 18.47
CA CYS A 204 -5.72 10.32 19.87
C CYS A 204 -5.16 8.93 20.16
N PHE A 205 -5.77 7.87 19.62
CA PHE A 205 -5.26 6.50 19.70
C PHE A 205 -3.86 6.39 19.08
N LEU A 206 -3.69 6.91 17.86
CA LEU A 206 -2.42 6.85 17.15
C LEU A 206 -1.32 7.63 17.89
N VAL A 207 -1.60 8.85 18.36
CA VAL A 207 -0.62 9.65 19.13
C VAL A 207 -0.26 8.96 20.45
N GLN A 208 -1.21 8.35 21.15
CA GLN A 208 -0.89 7.58 22.36
C GLN A 208 -0.02 6.36 22.04
N TYR A 209 -0.34 5.59 21.00
CA TYR A 209 0.50 4.47 20.59
C TYR A 209 1.91 4.92 20.14
N MET A 210 2.03 6.05 19.44
CA MET A 210 3.32 6.65 19.10
C MET A 210 4.13 7.02 20.36
N LEU A 211 3.49 7.52 21.42
CA LEU A 211 4.14 7.76 22.72
C LEU A 211 4.62 6.44 23.35
N THR A 212 3.82 5.37 23.29
CA THR A 212 4.19 4.02 23.77
C THR A 212 5.53 3.52 23.20
N CYS A 213 5.81 3.84 21.94
CA CYS A 213 7.05 3.47 21.23
C CYS A 213 8.27 4.36 21.55
N THR A 214 8.14 5.39 22.41
CA THR A 214 9.19 6.38 22.69
C THR A 214 9.36 6.64 24.19
N SER A 215 10.33 7.48 24.56
CA SER A 215 10.49 8.00 25.92
C SER A 215 9.25 8.75 26.45
N GLY A 216 8.40 9.29 25.56
CA GLY A 216 7.16 9.99 25.93
C GLY A 216 6.07 9.10 26.54
N GLY A 217 6.19 7.77 26.42
CA GLY A 217 5.24 6.80 26.96
C GLY A 217 5.42 6.47 28.45
N SER A 218 6.35 7.13 29.16
CA SER A 218 6.67 6.80 30.56
C SER A 218 5.57 7.12 31.58
N GLU A 219 4.68 8.07 31.25
CA GLU A 219 3.59 8.52 32.11
C GLU A 219 2.22 7.92 31.71
N MET A 220 2.21 7.01 30.74
CA MET A 220 1.00 6.38 30.21
C MET A 220 0.29 5.51 31.25
N ASP A 221 -1.05 5.53 31.23
CA ASP A 221 -1.87 4.65 32.06
C ASP A 221 -1.49 3.15 31.91
N PRO A 222 -1.30 2.41 33.02
CA PRO A 222 -0.86 1.01 32.97
C PRO A 222 -1.80 0.07 32.21
N SER A 223 -3.11 0.33 32.18
CA SER A 223 -4.07 -0.52 31.47
C SER A 223 -4.03 -0.27 29.96
N LEU A 224 -3.91 0.99 29.55
CA LEU A 224 -3.70 1.37 28.15
C LEU A 224 -2.34 0.87 27.64
N ARG A 225 -1.28 1.05 28.44
CA ARG A 225 0.06 0.50 28.17
C ARG A 225 0.02 -1.02 27.98
N SER A 226 -0.63 -1.74 28.89
CA SER A 226 -0.77 -3.21 28.80
C SER A 226 -1.57 -3.67 27.57
N TYR A 227 -2.53 -2.87 27.09
CA TYR A 227 -3.22 -3.19 25.83
C TYR A 227 -2.29 -3.01 24.63
N PHE A 228 -1.56 -1.89 24.56
CA PHE A 228 -0.61 -1.64 23.47
C PHE A 228 0.51 -2.68 23.44
N ASP A 229 1.18 -2.95 24.57
CA ASP A 229 2.25 -3.96 24.65
C ASP A 229 1.74 -5.37 24.30
N GLY A 230 0.48 -5.70 24.63
CA GLY A 230 -0.14 -6.99 24.32
C GLY A 230 -0.60 -7.16 22.86
N ASN A 231 -0.75 -6.07 22.11
CA ASN A 231 -1.23 -6.06 20.72
C ASN A 231 -0.23 -5.39 19.76
N ASP A 232 1.01 -5.14 20.22
CA ASP A 232 2.00 -4.27 19.57
C ASP A 232 2.21 -4.62 18.09
N SER A 233 2.45 -5.90 17.79
CA SER A 233 2.70 -6.36 16.42
C SER A 233 1.51 -6.20 15.47
N ASP A 234 0.28 -6.37 15.96
CA ASP A 234 -0.94 -6.21 15.15
C ASP A 234 -1.30 -4.72 14.97
N ILE A 235 -1.19 -3.91 16.02
CA ILE A 235 -1.40 -2.46 15.91
C ILE A 235 -0.36 -1.85 14.97
N PHE A 236 0.91 -2.22 15.12
CA PHE A 236 2.00 -1.72 14.27
C PHE A 236 1.83 -2.15 12.80
N HIS A 237 1.35 -3.37 12.56
CA HIS A 237 0.94 -3.82 11.23
C HIS A 237 -0.17 -2.92 10.67
N ASP A 238 -1.25 -2.75 11.43
CA ASP A 238 -2.47 -2.08 10.99
C ASP A 238 -2.25 -0.58 10.71
N ILE A 239 -1.48 0.14 11.53
CA ILE A 239 -1.20 1.57 11.32
C ILE A 239 -0.25 1.86 10.15
N LEU A 240 0.29 0.82 9.48
CA LEU A 240 1.15 0.93 8.30
C LEU A 240 0.51 0.36 7.03
N LEU A 241 -0.76 -0.05 7.07
CA LEU A 241 -1.53 -0.38 5.88
C LEU A 241 -1.98 0.90 5.16
N LEU A 242 -1.90 0.90 3.83
CA LEU A 242 -2.21 2.07 2.99
C LEU A 242 -3.66 2.55 3.14
N GLU A 243 -4.61 1.62 3.25
CA GLU A 243 -6.04 1.93 3.42
C GLU A 243 -6.42 2.32 4.87
N ASN A 244 -5.52 2.16 5.84
CA ASN A 244 -5.79 2.30 7.27
C ASN A 244 -5.01 3.50 7.84
N GLN A 245 -5.23 4.69 7.27
CA GLN A 245 -4.44 5.89 7.52
C GLN A 245 -5.33 7.10 7.85
N LEU A 246 -4.78 8.00 8.67
CA LEU A 246 -5.27 9.37 8.82
C LEU A 246 -4.37 10.34 8.06
N PRO A 247 -4.91 11.43 7.46
CA PRO A 247 -4.10 12.53 7.00
C PRO A 247 -3.23 13.09 8.12
N TRP A 248 -1.94 13.28 7.84
CA TRP A 248 -0.93 13.66 8.84
C TRP A 248 -1.26 14.98 9.54
N ARG A 249 -1.99 15.89 8.88
CA ARG A 249 -2.45 17.15 9.47
C ARG A 249 -3.36 16.92 10.69
N VAL A 250 -4.18 15.86 10.72
CA VAL A 250 -4.97 15.47 11.92
C VAL A 250 -4.05 15.05 13.06
N VAL A 251 -3.10 14.17 12.75
CA VAL A 251 -2.15 13.61 13.72
C VAL A 251 -1.30 14.73 14.31
N LYS A 252 -0.76 15.64 13.48
CA LYS A 252 -0.05 16.84 13.91
C LYS A 252 -0.88 17.75 14.82
N THR A 253 -2.17 17.94 14.55
CA THR A 253 -3.05 18.72 15.43
C THR A 253 -3.12 18.11 16.83
N VAL A 254 -3.26 16.79 16.96
CA VAL A 254 -3.23 16.12 18.27
C VAL A 254 -1.83 16.16 18.90
N MET A 255 -0.76 15.99 18.11
CA MET A 255 0.63 16.14 18.58
C MET A 255 0.94 17.54 19.12
N GLY A 256 0.24 18.58 18.64
CA GLY A 256 0.33 19.94 19.20
C GLY A 256 -0.15 20.05 20.66
N PHE A 257 -0.97 19.10 21.12
CA PHE A 257 -1.45 19.00 22.50
C PHE A 257 -0.75 17.89 23.30
N ARG A 258 -0.33 16.81 22.64
CA ARG A 258 0.47 15.71 23.21
C ARG A 258 1.73 15.48 22.36
N PRO A 259 2.83 16.23 22.61
CA PRO A 259 4.04 16.16 21.80
C PRO A 259 4.69 14.78 21.83
N VAL A 260 4.94 14.21 20.65
CA VAL A 260 5.66 12.94 20.48
C VAL A 260 7.14 13.24 20.15
N PRO A 261 8.11 12.56 20.79
CA PRO A 261 9.52 12.53 20.35
C PRO A 261 9.66 11.88 18.96
N LEU A 262 9.43 12.67 17.89
CA LEU A 262 9.24 12.13 16.55
C LEU A 262 10.51 11.48 15.99
N GLU A 263 11.70 11.99 16.33
CA GLU A 263 12.99 11.37 16.00
C GLU A 263 13.15 9.97 16.60
N GLU A 264 12.72 9.77 17.85
CA GLU A 264 12.74 8.47 18.51
C GLU A 264 11.75 7.53 17.83
N PHE A 265 10.53 8.01 17.55
CA PHE A 265 9.50 7.22 16.89
C PHE A 265 9.93 6.79 15.48
N ILE A 266 10.42 7.70 14.64
CA ILE A 266 10.96 7.36 13.31
C ILE A 266 12.14 6.40 13.42
N THR A 267 13.00 6.55 14.43
CA THR A 267 14.10 5.61 14.69
C THR A 267 13.57 4.22 15.03
N TYR A 268 12.54 4.12 15.87
CA TYR A 268 11.84 2.87 16.18
C TYR A 268 11.22 2.24 14.93
N LEU A 269 10.51 3.01 14.10
CA LEU A 269 9.95 2.52 12.83
C LEU A 269 11.04 1.99 11.88
N LYS A 270 12.13 2.76 11.69
CA LYS A 270 13.24 2.43 10.77
C LYS A 270 14.05 1.23 11.26
N ASP A 271 14.22 1.09 12.58
CA ASP A 271 14.79 -0.09 13.22
C ASP A 271 13.94 -1.33 13.02
N GLY A 272 12.61 -1.16 12.97
CA GLY A 272 11.65 -2.24 12.76
C GLY A 272 11.93 -3.10 11.53
N LEU A 273 12.56 -2.56 10.47
CA LEU A 273 12.88 -3.27 9.22
C LEU A 273 14.21 -4.06 9.22
N GLN A 274 15.03 -3.98 10.27
CA GLN A 274 16.37 -4.60 10.28
C GLN A 274 16.68 -5.35 11.58
N ASP A 275 16.96 -6.66 11.49
CA ASP A 275 17.42 -7.47 12.64
C ASP A 275 18.73 -6.93 13.25
N ARG A 276 19.59 -6.37 12.40
CA ARG A 276 20.88 -5.83 12.80
C ARG A 276 20.77 -4.34 13.13
N LYS A 277 20.72 -4.03 14.43
CA LYS A 277 21.07 -2.69 14.92
C LYS A 277 22.49 -2.35 14.44
N LEU A 278 22.61 -1.47 13.44
CA LEU A 278 23.88 -0.89 13.02
C LEU A 278 24.54 -0.21 14.23
N THR A 279 25.84 -0.39 14.43
CA THR A 279 26.56 0.04 15.64
C THR A 279 26.83 1.54 15.72
N GLU A 280 26.57 2.28 14.65
CA GLU A 280 26.71 3.73 14.55
C GLU A 280 25.36 4.32 14.12
N LYS A 281 24.45 4.55 15.08
CA LYS A 281 23.17 5.20 14.81
C LYS A 281 23.27 6.69 15.08
N LYS A 282 23.09 7.47 14.01
CA LYS A 282 22.66 8.86 14.12
C LYS A 282 21.15 8.85 13.95
N SER A 283 20.41 9.43 14.90
CA SER A 283 18.98 9.67 14.71
C SER A 283 18.77 10.45 13.39
N PRO A 284 17.71 10.15 12.62
CA PRO A 284 17.43 10.92 11.42
C PRO A 284 17.23 12.38 11.81
N ALA A 285 17.85 13.30 11.07
CA ALA A 285 17.46 14.70 11.19
C ALA A 285 16.04 14.82 10.64
N LEU A 286 15.13 15.42 11.41
CA LEU A 286 13.83 15.81 10.86
C LEU A 286 14.04 16.80 9.72
N ASP A 287 13.16 16.74 8.72
CA ASP A 287 13.08 17.79 7.71
C ASP A 287 11.76 18.52 7.86
N ASP A 288 11.82 19.70 8.46
CA ASP A 288 10.69 20.59 8.68
C ASP A 288 10.03 21.06 7.37
N SER A 289 10.71 20.91 6.22
CA SER A 289 10.17 21.22 4.89
C SER A 289 9.38 20.07 4.26
N TYR A 290 9.46 18.85 4.81
CA TYR A 290 8.68 17.71 4.32
C TYR A 290 7.38 17.56 5.10
N GLU A 291 6.26 17.80 4.43
CA GLU A 291 4.93 17.46 4.94
C GLU A 291 4.51 16.09 4.37
N PRO A 292 4.54 15.00 5.16
CA PRO A 292 4.06 13.71 4.70
C PRO A 292 2.53 13.70 4.64
N PRO A 293 1.93 12.87 3.77
CA PRO A 293 0.48 12.79 3.66
C PRO A 293 -0.18 12.06 4.82
N HIS A 294 0.50 11.04 5.35
CA HIS A 294 0.06 10.16 6.44
C HIS A 294 1.27 9.38 6.99
N LEU A 295 1.07 8.56 8.03
CA LEU A 295 2.14 7.86 8.76
C LEU A 295 3.00 6.95 7.86
N LEU A 296 2.39 6.14 6.99
CA LEU A 296 3.12 5.30 6.04
C LEU A 296 3.97 6.13 5.06
N GLY A 297 3.51 7.33 4.66
CA GLY A 297 4.28 8.28 3.84
C GLY A 297 5.45 8.93 4.59
N LEU A 298 5.30 9.20 5.90
CA LEU A 298 6.42 9.59 6.78
C LEU A 298 7.46 8.47 6.85
N LEU A 299 7.02 7.24 7.13
CA LEU A 299 7.90 6.08 7.27
C LEU A 299 8.70 5.82 5.98
N ARG A 300 8.00 5.81 4.83
CA ARG A 300 8.60 5.68 3.50
C ARG A 300 9.76 6.64 3.29
N PHE A 301 9.55 7.93 3.55
CA PHE A 301 10.55 8.97 3.32
C PHE A 301 11.87 8.69 4.07
N TYR A 302 11.79 8.30 5.35
CA TYR A 302 12.99 8.00 6.15
C TYR A 302 13.65 6.65 5.83
N ILE A 303 12.92 5.70 5.23
CA ILE A 303 13.49 4.43 4.73
C ILE A 303 14.16 4.59 3.37
N VAL A 304 13.53 5.35 2.47
CA VAL A 304 14.11 5.66 1.15
C VAL A 304 15.44 6.37 1.34
N GLY A 305 15.50 7.34 2.26
CA GLY A 305 16.67 8.19 2.47
C GLY A 305 16.73 9.33 1.47
N ARG A 306 17.88 10.00 1.37
CA ARG A 306 18.06 11.12 0.42
C ARG A 306 19.35 11.02 -0.37
N SER A 307 19.28 11.21 -1.69
CA SER A 307 20.47 11.35 -2.51
C SER A 307 20.85 12.82 -2.67
N ASN A 308 21.94 13.23 -2.00
CA ASN A 308 22.61 14.50 -2.31
C ASN A 308 23.30 14.51 -3.69
N ILE A 309 23.15 13.44 -4.48
CA ILE A 309 23.78 13.25 -5.79
C ILE A 309 22.69 12.93 -6.80
N LYS A 310 22.28 13.92 -7.62
CA LYS A 310 21.43 13.65 -8.79
C LYS A 310 22.21 12.76 -9.76
N ARG A 311 21.79 11.50 -9.87
CA ARG A 311 22.44 10.49 -10.72
C ARG A 311 21.98 10.63 -12.16
N THR A 312 22.92 10.85 -13.08
CA THR A 312 22.64 11.01 -14.49
C THR A 312 21.93 9.78 -15.07
N ARG A 313 20.89 9.96 -15.88
CA ARG A 313 20.33 8.87 -16.70
C ARG A 313 21.41 8.38 -17.67
N LEU A 314 21.57 7.07 -17.77
CA LEU A 314 22.44 6.47 -18.79
C LEU A 314 21.70 6.46 -20.14
N PRO A 315 22.41 6.36 -21.27
CA PRO A 315 21.77 6.14 -22.55
C PRO A 315 21.03 4.80 -22.56
N GLN A 316 19.75 4.82 -22.95
CA GLN A 316 18.95 3.61 -23.08
C GLN A 316 19.64 2.60 -23.99
N THR A 317 19.76 1.36 -23.51
CA THR A 317 20.38 0.26 -24.28
C THR A 317 19.31 -0.46 -25.09
N GLU A 318 19.55 -0.69 -26.38
CA GLU A 318 18.52 -1.09 -27.38
C GLU A 318 17.77 -2.41 -27.08
N SER A 319 18.25 -3.27 -26.18
CA SER A 319 17.42 -4.33 -25.57
C SER A 319 17.99 -4.81 -24.24
N MET A 320 17.16 -4.83 -23.19
CA MET A 320 17.44 -5.56 -21.94
C MET A 320 16.86 -6.98 -22.03
N SER A 321 17.62 -7.93 -22.59
CA SER A 321 17.13 -9.26 -22.99
C SER A 321 17.60 -10.43 -22.10
N PHE A 322 17.69 -10.22 -20.78
CA PHE A 322 18.20 -11.24 -19.86
C PHE A 322 17.60 -11.16 -18.45
N SER A 323 17.20 -12.33 -17.92
CA SER A 323 17.07 -12.54 -16.47
C SER A 323 18.46 -12.50 -15.83
N VAL A 324 18.50 -12.18 -14.53
CA VAL A 324 19.75 -11.94 -13.79
C VAL A 324 19.62 -12.44 -12.35
N SER A 325 19.54 -13.76 -12.17
CA SER A 325 19.41 -14.35 -10.83
C SER A 325 20.61 -14.00 -9.92
N ALA A 326 20.44 -14.14 -8.60
CA ALA A 326 21.51 -13.93 -7.62
C ALA A 326 22.76 -14.78 -7.92
N ILE A 327 22.55 -16.01 -8.38
CA ILE A 327 23.62 -16.93 -8.80
C ILE A 327 24.21 -16.49 -10.15
N GLU A 328 23.39 -16.10 -11.14
CA GLU A 328 23.88 -15.63 -12.45
C GLU A 328 24.76 -14.37 -12.36
N LEU A 329 24.45 -13.44 -11.45
CA LEU A 329 25.33 -12.31 -11.13
C LEU A 329 26.72 -12.78 -10.69
N ALA A 330 26.75 -13.75 -9.77
CA ALA A 330 28.00 -14.31 -9.27
C ALA A 330 28.78 -15.01 -10.40
N GLU A 331 28.10 -15.72 -11.30
CA GLU A 331 28.73 -16.35 -12.48
C GLU A 331 29.38 -15.32 -13.41
N ILE A 332 28.74 -14.17 -13.67
CA ILE A 332 29.33 -13.14 -14.55
C ILE A 332 30.38 -12.25 -13.86
N GLY A 333 30.58 -12.39 -12.54
CA GLY A 333 31.59 -11.63 -11.78
C GLY A 333 31.06 -10.35 -11.10
N ILE A 334 29.74 -10.24 -10.93
CA ILE A 334 29.09 -9.22 -10.11
C ILE A 334 28.75 -9.83 -8.75
N THR A 335 29.36 -9.33 -7.68
CA THR A 335 29.08 -9.83 -6.31
C THR A 335 28.03 -8.95 -5.64
N LEU A 336 26.87 -9.54 -5.36
CA LEU A 336 25.84 -8.98 -4.49
C LEU A 336 26.38 -8.72 -3.07
N LYS A 337 26.06 -7.57 -2.50
CA LYS A 337 26.62 -7.11 -1.23
C LYS A 337 25.69 -6.16 -0.48
N ALA A 338 25.43 -6.48 0.79
CA ALA A 338 24.84 -5.53 1.73
C ALA A 338 25.77 -4.31 1.93
N ASN A 339 25.22 -3.12 1.74
CA ASN A 339 25.87 -1.85 2.09
C ASN A 339 25.87 -1.67 3.63
N LYS A 340 26.37 -0.52 4.11
CA LYS A 340 26.40 -0.20 5.55
C LYS A 340 25.21 0.66 6.00
N THR A 341 24.36 1.08 5.08
CA THR A 341 23.25 2.01 5.32
C THR A 341 21.93 1.24 5.39
N SER A 342 20.92 1.84 6.01
CA SER A 342 19.54 1.34 5.97
C SER A 342 18.70 1.98 4.87
N GLU A 343 19.27 2.94 4.13
CA GLU A 343 18.57 3.73 3.11
C GLU A 343 18.52 3.00 1.77
N LEU A 344 17.31 2.83 1.23
CA LEU A 344 17.08 2.03 0.02
C LEU A 344 17.66 2.70 -1.25
N ILE A 345 17.77 4.04 -1.27
CA ILE A 345 18.32 4.79 -2.42
C ILE A 345 19.82 4.53 -2.66
N GLU A 346 20.53 3.97 -1.66
CA GLU A 346 21.94 3.54 -1.75
C GLU A 346 22.15 2.22 -2.53
N MET A 347 21.28 1.92 -3.49
CA MET A 347 21.44 0.82 -4.45
C MET A 347 22.31 1.21 -5.68
N GLY A 348 23.04 0.26 -6.27
CA GLY A 348 23.73 0.41 -7.57
C GLY A 348 25.05 -0.36 -7.72
N VAL A 349 25.57 -0.44 -8.95
CA VAL A 349 26.78 -1.21 -9.30
C VAL A 349 28.06 -0.39 -9.08
N ARG A 350 28.83 -0.75 -8.05
CA ARG A 350 30.14 -0.15 -7.76
C ARG A 350 31.24 -0.98 -8.42
N ASN A 351 31.85 -0.45 -9.49
CA ASN A 351 32.99 -1.09 -10.17
C ASN A 351 34.22 -1.10 -9.23
N LYS A 352 34.81 -2.29 -8.98
CA LYS A 352 36.03 -2.43 -8.15
C LYS A 352 37.13 -3.16 -8.89
N ARG A 353 38.17 -2.41 -9.26
CA ARG A 353 39.34 -2.88 -10.03
C ARG A 353 38.91 -3.43 -11.42
N ALA A 354 39.86 -3.97 -12.18
CA ALA A 354 39.64 -4.38 -13.57
C ALA A 354 38.85 -5.69 -13.78
N LEU A 355 38.56 -6.43 -12.70
CA LEU A 355 38.09 -7.83 -12.76
C LEU A 355 36.63 -8.03 -12.31
N PHE A 356 36.14 -7.33 -11.29
CA PHE A 356 34.85 -7.60 -10.64
C PHE A 356 34.04 -6.32 -10.42
N ALA A 357 32.73 -6.47 -10.21
CA ALA A 357 31.88 -5.40 -9.68
C ALA A 357 31.18 -5.86 -8.39
N GLU A 358 30.83 -4.91 -7.53
CA GLU A 358 29.95 -5.14 -6.39
C GLU A 358 28.60 -4.47 -6.69
N LEU A 359 27.50 -5.22 -6.70
CA LEU A 359 26.17 -4.62 -6.65
C LEU A 359 25.82 -4.44 -5.17
N SER A 360 25.74 -3.17 -4.77
CA SER A 360 25.60 -2.73 -3.39
C SER A 360 24.15 -2.31 -3.16
N MET A 361 23.51 -2.83 -2.11
CA MET A 361 22.12 -2.51 -1.75
C MET A 361 21.93 -2.55 -0.23
N ALA A 362 20.91 -1.86 0.30
CA ALA A 362 20.51 -1.99 1.70
C ALA A 362 20.18 -3.44 2.04
N SER A 363 20.44 -3.86 3.29
CA SER A 363 19.99 -5.16 3.78
C SER A 363 18.60 -5.09 4.39
N LEU A 364 17.82 -6.14 4.20
CA LEU A 364 16.42 -6.21 4.61
C LEU A 364 16.16 -7.46 5.46
N SER A 365 15.38 -7.33 6.54
CA SER A 365 14.76 -8.47 7.20
C SER A 365 13.33 -8.67 6.67
N LEU A 366 12.90 -9.92 6.48
CA LEU A 366 11.57 -10.26 5.99
C LEU A 366 10.88 -11.26 6.92
N ASP A 367 9.83 -10.77 7.58
CA ASP A 367 8.71 -11.52 8.12
C ASP A 367 7.41 -10.99 7.49
N HIS A 368 6.25 -11.51 7.90
CA HIS A 368 4.96 -11.07 7.35
C HIS A 368 4.68 -9.57 7.56
N ALA A 369 5.04 -9.01 8.73
CA ALA A 369 4.79 -7.60 9.04
C ALA A 369 5.67 -6.68 8.17
N ARG A 370 6.98 -6.92 8.13
CA ARG A 370 7.94 -6.16 7.31
C ARG A 370 7.62 -6.26 5.81
N ALA A 371 7.22 -7.44 5.35
CA ALA A 371 6.74 -7.65 4.00
C ALA A 371 5.47 -6.83 3.72
N SER A 372 4.53 -6.77 4.68
CA SER A 372 3.32 -5.94 4.60
C SER A 372 3.67 -4.45 4.48
N TRP A 373 4.57 -3.92 5.32
CA TRP A 373 4.97 -2.50 5.26
C TRP A 373 5.61 -2.15 3.90
N LEU A 374 6.50 -3.02 3.39
CA LEU A 374 7.14 -2.84 2.08
C LEU A 374 6.14 -2.84 0.93
N ALA A 375 5.19 -3.77 0.94
CA ALA A 375 4.13 -3.84 -0.07
C ALA A 375 3.21 -2.61 -0.01
N ASN A 376 2.91 -2.09 1.18
CA ASN A 376 2.10 -0.89 1.36
C ASN A 376 2.85 0.38 0.95
N MET A 377 4.16 0.49 1.23
CA MET A 377 4.98 1.58 0.69
C MET A 377 5.10 1.53 -0.83
N ALA A 378 5.21 0.34 -1.43
CA ALA A 378 5.20 0.17 -2.88
C ALA A 378 3.83 0.51 -3.49
N ALA A 379 2.74 0.12 -2.83
CA ALA A 379 1.39 0.53 -3.20
C ALA A 379 1.21 2.06 -3.15
N PHE A 380 1.74 2.72 -2.12
CA PHE A 380 1.76 4.17 -2.03
C PHE A 380 2.52 4.79 -3.21
N GLU A 381 3.74 4.30 -3.54
CA GLU A 381 4.49 4.79 -4.71
C GLU A 381 3.72 4.64 -6.03
N VAL A 382 3.02 3.51 -6.21
CA VAL A 382 2.18 3.27 -7.41
C VAL A 382 1.06 4.31 -7.51
N CYS A 383 0.47 4.70 -6.37
CA CYS A 383 -0.62 5.67 -6.32
C CYS A 383 -0.15 7.13 -6.34
N SER A 384 1.00 7.48 -5.77
CA SER A 384 1.55 8.85 -5.77
C SER A 384 2.33 9.19 -7.05
N THR A 385 3.11 8.25 -7.60
CA THR A 385 4.04 8.58 -8.69
C THR A 385 3.34 8.68 -10.06
N PRO A 386 3.42 9.83 -10.78
CA PRO A 386 2.78 9.97 -12.09
C PRO A 386 3.53 9.26 -13.22
N ASN A 387 4.87 9.21 -13.15
CA ASN A 387 5.69 8.53 -14.14
C ASN A 387 7.01 8.08 -13.52
N PHE A 388 7.08 6.79 -13.20
CA PHE A 388 8.20 6.08 -12.58
C PHE A 388 9.57 6.26 -13.27
N GLN A 389 9.59 6.66 -14.55
CA GLN A 389 10.82 6.89 -15.31
C GLN A 389 11.16 8.37 -15.47
N ALA A 390 10.22 9.29 -15.21
CA ALA A 390 10.40 10.72 -15.42
C ALA A 390 10.74 11.51 -14.14
N VAL A 391 10.31 11.02 -12.97
CA VAL A 391 10.53 11.63 -11.64
C VAL A 391 11.97 11.53 -11.13
N ASP A 392 12.27 12.22 -10.02
CA ASP A 392 13.48 12.00 -9.23
C ASP A 392 13.46 10.58 -8.61
N ASP A 393 14.65 10.01 -8.34
CA ASP A 393 14.77 8.60 -7.94
C ASP A 393 13.94 8.28 -6.70
N GLU A 394 13.98 9.20 -5.73
CA GLU A 394 13.29 9.19 -4.44
C GLU A 394 11.84 8.73 -4.53
N GLU A 395 11.10 9.05 -5.60
CA GLU A 395 9.66 8.72 -5.71
C GLU A 395 9.35 7.27 -6.09
N SER A 396 10.34 6.52 -6.60
CA SER A 396 10.14 5.13 -7.06
C SER A 396 11.14 4.12 -6.47
N VAL A 397 11.80 4.49 -5.37
CA VAL A 397 12.86 3.69 -4.76
C VAL A 397 12.35 2.36 -4.20
N VAL A 398 11.21 2.33 -3.50
CA VAL A 398 10.72 1.10 -2.85
C VAL A 398 10.35 0.06 -3.91
N CYS A 399 9.60 0.45 -4.94
CA CYS A 399 9.28 -0.40 -6.09
C CYS A 399 10.55 -0.86 -6.80
N SER A 400 11.48 0.06 -7.09
CA SER A 400 12.75 -0.27 -7.75
C SER A 400 13.57 -1.30 -6.96
N TYR A 401 13.67 -1.11 -5.65
CA TYR A 401 14.42 -1.97 -4.74
C TYR A 401 13.79 -3.37 -4.65
N LEU A 402 12.47 -3.44 -4.47
CA LEU A 402 11.72 -4.70 -4.42
C LEU A 402 11.77 -5.47 -5.74
N LEU A 403 11.66 -4.77 -6.89
CA LEU A 403 11.78 -5.39 -8.20
C LEU A 403 13.19 -5.94 -8.48
N LEU A 404 14.24 -5.25 -8.03
CA LEU A 404 15.61 -5.78 -8.11
C LEU A 404 15.75 -7.06 -7.29
N LEU A 405 15.30 -7.06 -6.03
CA LEU A 405 15.32 -8.27 -5.20
C LEU A 405 14.50 -9.41 -5.80
N SER A 406 13.32 -9.10 -6.35
CA SER A 406 12.43 -10.08 -6.97
C SER A 406 13.04 -10.72 -8.21
N MET A 407 13.80 -9.94 -8.97
CA MET A 407 14.50 -10.41 -10.17
C MET A 407 15.77 -11.22 -9.82
N PHE A 408 16.45 -10.90 -8.71
CA PHE A 408 17.52 -11.77 -8.19
C PHE A 408 16.99 -13.09 -7.62
N ALA A 409 15.79 -13.08 -7.04
CA ALA A 409 15.12 -14.21 -6.41
C ALA A 409 14.23 -15.00 -7.38
N ASP A 410 14.81 -15.57 -8.44
CA ASP A 410 14.08 -16.40 -9.42
C ASP A 410 13.64 -17.77 -8.84
N ARG A 411 14.40 -18.30 -7.86
CA ARG A 411 14.17 -19.61 -7.22
C ARG A 411 14.58 -19.60 -5.75
N GLU A 412 14.23 -20.65 -5.01
CA GLU A 412 14.60 -20.80 -3.59
C GLU A 412 16.11 -20.84 -3.35
N GLU A 413 16.91 -21.39 -4.27
CA GLU A 413 18.37 -21.38 -4.19
C GLU A 413 18.94 -19.97 -4.32
N ASP A 414 18.30 -19.13 -5.13
CA ASP A 414 18.68 -17.73 -5.31
C ASP A 414 18.31 -16.89 -4.08
N VAL A 415 17.16 -17.14 -3.44
CA VAL A 415 16.83 -16.59 -2.11
C VAL A 415 17.85 -17.02 -1.06
N HIS A 416 18.26 -18.29 -1.06
CA HIS A 416 19.31 -18.78 -0.16
C HIS A 416 20.67 -18.08 -0.42
N GLU A 417 21.04 -17.82 -1.69
CA GLU A 417 22.21 -17.01 -2.02
C GLU A 417 22.08 -15.56 -1.51
N LEU A 418 20.91 -14.93 -1.64
CA LEU A 418 20.65 -13.58 -1.07
C LEU A 418 20.85 -13.54 0.45
N ARG A 419 20.36 -14.56 1.18
CA ARG A 419 20.61 -14.72 2.62
C ARG A 419 22.10 -14.94 2.92
N ARG A 420 22.79 -15.76 2.13
CA ARG A 420 24.24 -15.99 2.26
C ARG A 420 25.06 -14.71 2.04
N LYS A 421 24.60 -13.81 1.17
CA LYS A 421 25.16 -12.46 0.97
C LYS A 421 24.77 -11.43 2.04
N ARG A 422 23.85 -11.79 2.96
CA ARG A 422 23.23 -10.92 3.97
C ARG A 422 22.45 -9.74 3.40
N LEU A 423 22.01 -9.83 2.14
CA LEU A 423 21.04 -8.89 1.58
C LEU A 423 19.67 -9.14 2.19
N LEU A 424 19.30 -10.41 2.37
CA LEU A 424 18.19 -10.83 3.20
C LEU A 424 18.71 -11.31 4.56
N GLN A 425 18.05 -10.91 5.63
CA GLN A 425 18.34 -11.26 7.02
C GLN A 425 17.22 -12.16 7.59
N GLY A 426 17.31 -12.52 8.87
CA GLY A 426 16.33 -13.38 9.54
C GLY A 426 16.66 -14.87 9.55
N GLY A 427 16.50 -15.48 10.72
CA GLY A 427 16.46 -16.93 10.96
C GLY A 427 15.12 -17.44 11.48
N GLY A 428 14.14 -16.55 11.69
CA GLY A 428 12.77 -16.87 12.14
C GLY A 428 11.69 -16.01 11.47
N GLY A 429 12.02 -15.38 10.33
CA GLY A 429 11.06 -14.71 9.46
C GLY A 429 10.55 -15.64 8.36
N LEU A 430 10.17 -15.09 7.21
CA LEU A 430 9.70 -15.87 6.05
C LEU A 430 10.70 -16.96 5.66
N THR A 431 10.21 -18.14 5.31
CA THR A 431 11.01 -19.21 4.68
C THR A 431 11.52 -18.79 3.29
N ASN A 432 12.44 -19.55 2.69
CA ASN A 432 12.91 -19.26 1.33
C ASN A 432 11.75 -19.28 0.32
N LYS A 433 10.84 -20.25 0.44
CA LYS A 433 9.63 -20.34 -0.37
C LYS A 433 8.71 -19.14 -0.19
N GLU A 434 8.34 -18.78 1.04
CA GLU A 434 7.44 -17.63 1.27
C GLU A 434 8.07 -16.30 0.82
N THR A 435 9.41 -16.20 0.92
CA THR A 435 10.17 -15.06 0.38
C THR A 435 10.06 -15.00 -1.16
N LEU A 436 10.20 -16.15 -1.83
CA LEU A 436 10.04 -16.28 -3.29
C LEU A 436 8.61 -15.98 -3.73
N ASP A 437 7.61 -16.51 -3.03
CA ASP A 437 6.18 -16.28 -3.30
C ASP A 437 5.83 -14.79 -3.13
N PHE A 438 6.33 -14.13 -2.08
CA PHE A 438 6.19 -12.68 -1.87
C PHE A 438 6.77 -11.87 -3.04
N PHE A 439 8.02 -12.13 -3.43
CA PHE A 439 8.66 -11.45 -4.55
C PHE A 439 7.97 -11.73 -5.90
N THR A 440 7.48 -12.94 -6.11
CA THR A 440 6.69 -13.31 -7.30
C THR A 440 5.38 -12.53 -7.37
N GLY A 441 4.74 -12.30 -6.22
CA GLY A 441 3.57 -11.42 -6.11
C GLY A 441 3.84 -9.97 -6.52
N LEU A 442 5.06 -9.48 -6.32
CA LEU A 442 5.48 -8.09 -6.61
C LEU A 442 5.97 -7.85 -8.05
N GLN A 443 6.10 -8.87 -8.89
CA GLN A 443 6.57 -8.72 -10.28
C GLN A 443 5.68 -7.82 -11.16
N GLY A 444 4.46 -7.48 -10.72
CA GLY A 444 3.56 -6.54 -11.39
C GLY A 444 3.83 -5.06 -11.11
N LEU A 445 4.80 -4.72 -10.25
CA LEU A 445 5.13 -3.32 -9.95
C LEU A 445 5.74 -2.59 -11.17
N PRO A 446 5.50 -1.28 -11.32
CA PRO A 446 6.10 -0.47 -12.38
C PRO A 446 7.62 -0.28 -12.19
N LEU A 447 8.35 -0.26 -13.31
CA LEU A 447 9.80 -0.13 -13.31
C LEU A 447 10.24 1.32 -13.05
N GLY A 448 10.76 1.59 -11.85
CA GLY A 448 11.32 2.88 -11.46
C GLY A 448 12.70 3.19 -12.07
N SER A 449 13.07 4.47 -12.06
CA SER A 449 14.35 4.97 -12.59
C SER A 449 15.58 4.27 -12.01
N SER A 450 15.55 3.96 -10.70
CA SER A 450 16.64 3.27 -10.01
C SER A 450 16.78 1.81 -10.42
N TYR A 451 15.67 1.11 -10.71
CA TYR A 451 15.69 -0.23 -11.29
C TYR A 451 16.32 -0.19 -12.68
N ILE A 452 15.79 0.66 -13.58
CA ILE A 452 16.25 0.78 -14.97
C ILE A 452 17.74 1.07 -15.03
N ARG A 453 18.22 2.08 -14.30
CA ARG A 453 19.66 2.41 -14.23
C ARG A 453 20.50 1.23 -13.75
N THR A 454 20.06 0.51 -12.72
CA THR A 454 20.82 -0.63 -12.18
C THR A 454 20.92 -1.75 -13.22
N MET A 455 19.84 -2.02 -13.97
CA MET A 455 19.85 -2.99 -15.07
C MET A 455 20.75 -2.55 -16.24
N GLU A 456 20.73 -1.27 -16.60
CA GLU A 456 21.64 -0.68 -17.59
C GLU A 456 23.12 -0.77 -17.14
N GLU A 457 23.41 -0.56 -15.85
CA GLU A 457 24.77 -0.73 -15.30
C GLU A 457 25.25 -2.20 -15.38
N ILE A 458 24.37 -3.16 -15.10
CA ILE A 458 24.64 -4.61 -15.20
C ILE A 458 24.90 -5.00 -16.67
N GLU A 459 24.06 -4.58 -17.62
CA GLU A 459 24.26 -4.92 -19.03
C GLU A 459 25.49 -4.22 -19.62
N ASN A 460 25.73 -2.95 -19.25
CA ASN A 460 26.97 -2.26 -19.59
C ASN A 460 28.21 -3.01 -19.06
N TYR A 461 28.14 -3.57 -17.83
CA TYR A 461 29.20 -4.42 -17.30
C TYR A 461 29.40 -5.66 -18.17
N ARG A 462 28.30 -6.35 -18.52
CA ARG A 462 28.28 -7.61 -19.29
C ARG A 462 28.81 -7.45 -20.72
N VAL A 463 28.31 -6.45 -21.46
CA VAL A 463 28.71 -6.15 -22.85
C VAL A 463 30.19 -5.78 -22.91
N LYS A 464 30.63 -4.80 -22.10
CA LYS A 464 32.02 -4.31 -22.08
C LYS A 464 33.03 -5.39 -21.65
N ARG A 465 32.58 -6.47 -20.99
CA ARG A 465 33.44 -7.54 -20.46
C ARG A 465 33.12 -8.94 -21.01
N ARG A 466 32.34 -9.08 -22.10
CA ARG A 466 31.78 -10.35 -22.62
C ARG A 466 32.73 -11.57 -22.67
N LYS A 467 34.00 -11.38 -23.05
CA LYS A 467 35.01 -12.46 -23.04
C LYS A 467 35.43 -12.87 -21.62
N ARG A 468 35.57 -11.90 -20.71
CA ARG A 468 35.96 -12.10 -19.31
C ARG A 468 34.84 -12.71 -18.48
N THR A 469 33.59 -12.25 -18.67
CA THR A 469 32.43 -12.81 -17.96
C THR A 469 32.19 -14.28 -18.33
N ARG A 470 32.36 -14.66 -19.60
CA ARG A 470 32.33 -16.07 -20.04
C ARG A 470 33.43 -16.93 -19.39
N LEU A 471 34.67 -16.42 -19.33
CA LEU A 471 35.77 -17.12 -18.66
C LEU A 471 35.49 -17.28 -17.16
N HIS A 472 35.01 -16.23 -16.50
CA HIS A 472 34.64 -16.27 -15.10
C HIS A 472 33.51 -17.28 -14.83
N ALA A 473 32.45 -17.27 -15.63
CA ALA A 473 31.34 -18.22 -15.50
C ALA A 473 31.79 -19.68 -15.68
N PHE A 474 32.69 -19.94 -16.63
CA PHE A 474 33.31 -21.28 -16.78
C PHE A 474 34.09 -21.68 -15.52
N VAL A 475 34.95 -20.79 -14.99
CA VAL A 475 35.72 -21.05 -13.77
C VAL A 475 34.77 -21.28 -12.59
N TYR A 476 33.78 -20.40 -12.38
CA TYR A 476 32.80 -20.47 -11.30
C TYR A 476 32.05 -21.81 -11.29
N LYS A 477 31.45 -22.21 -12.43
CA LYS A 477 30.72 -23.49 -12.57
C LYS A 477 31.59 -24.71 -12.30
N ASN A 478 32.86 -24.65 -12.70
CA ASN A 478 33.78 -25.77 -12.60
C ASN A 478 34.70 -25.70 -11.37
N MET A 479 34.54 -24.75 -10.44
CA MET A 479 35.48 -24.54 -9.32
C MET A 479 35.76 -25.81 -8.52
N ARG A 480 34.75 -26.63 -8.22
CA ARG A 480 34.93 -27.91 -7.51
C ARG A 480 35.84 -28.86 -8.30
N ILE A 481 35.56 -29.05 -9.59
CA ILE A 481 36.34 -29.91 -10.50
C ILE A 481 37.77 -29.39 -10.63
N ILE A 482 37.93 -28.08 -10.83
CA ILE A 482 39.23 -27.39 -10.93
C ILE A 482 40.05 -27.65 -9.67
N VAL A 483 39.49 -27.43 -8.48
CA VAL A 483 40.17 -27.70 -7.20
C VAL A 483 40.54 -29.18 -7.08
N THR A 484 39.63 -30.11 -7.37
CA THR A 484 39.92 -31.56 -7.33
C THR A 484 41.06 -31.94 -8.28
N VAL A 485 41.07 -31.45 -9.51
CA VAL A 485 42.14 -31.70 -10.49
C VAL A 485 43.48 -31.14 -9.99
N PHE A 486 43.51 -29.90 -9.47
CA PHE A 486 44.73 -29.33 -8.89
C PHE A 486 45.22 -30.10 -7.66
N SER A 487 44.33 -30.60 -6.80
CA SER A 487 44.70 -31.46 -5.67
C SER A 487 45.34 -32.77 -6.14
N ILE A 488 44.78 -33.44 -7.16
CA ILE A 488 45.35 -34.68 -7.73
C ILE A 488 46.74 -34.40 -8.33
N VAL A 489 46.88 -33.33 -9.11
CA VAL A 489 48.17 -32.94 -9.71
C VAL A 489 49.21 -32.61 -8.63
N GLY A 490 48.82 -31.94 -7.54
CA GLY A 490 49.70 -31.65 -6.41
C GLY A 490 50.21 -32.91 -5.70
N VAL A 491 49.35 -33.91 -5.50
CA VAL A 491 49.75 -35.22 -4.95
C VAL A 491 50.74 -35.94 -5.86
N LEU A 492 50.46 -36.00 -7.17
CA LEU A 492 51.35 -36.63 -8.15
C LEU A 492 52.72 -35.93 -8.23
N ALA A 493 52.75 -34.60 -8.20
CA ALA A 493 53.99 -33.82 -8.18
C ALA A 493 54.81 -34.08 -6.90
N GLY A 494 54.15 -34.21 -5.74
CA GLY A 494 54.79 -34.58 -4.47
C GLY A 494 55.45 -35.96 -4.53
N ILE A 495 54.72 -36.97 -5.01
CA ILE A 495 55.23 -38.34 -5.18
C ILE A 495 56.45 -38.34 -6.12
N PHE A 496 56.37 -37.66 -7.26
CA PHE A 496 57.47 -37.59 -8.23
C PHE A 496 58.70 -36.85 -7.65
N GLY A 497 58.49 -35.80 -6.87
CA GLY A 497 59.54 -35.09 -6.13
C GLY A 497 60.25 -35.98 -5.12
N SER A 498 59.51 -36.77 -4.33
CA SER A 498 60.09 -37.74 -3.39
C SER A 498 60.88 -38.85 -4.10
N LEU A 499 60.37 -39.40 -5.20
CA LEU A 499 61.08 -40.40 -6.01
C LEU A 499 62.39 -39.84 -6.59
N MET A 500 62.37 -38.61 -7.11
CA MET A 500 63.57 -37.91 -7.59
C MET A 500 64.56 -37.58 -6.47
N SER A 501 64.08 -37.29 -5.26
CA SER A 501 64.94 -37.08 -4.09
C SER A 501 65.60 -38.37 -3.61
N LEU A 502 64.89 -39.51 -3.64
CA LEU A 502 65.45 -40.82 -3.33
C LEU A 502 66.52 -41.22 -4.36
N ARG A 503 66.25 -40.99 -5.65
CA ARG A 503 67.20 -41.24 -6.75
C ARG A 503 68.45 -40.34 -6.73
N ARG A 504 68.45 -39.24 -5.97
CA ARG A 504 69.64 -38.38 -5.74
C ARG A 504 70.44 -38.74 -4.48
N ARG A 505 69.95 -39.70 -3.67
CA ARG A 505 70.63 -40.21 -2.46
C ARG A 505 71.12 -41.65 -2.63
N SER A 506 70.76 -42.27 -3.75
CA SER A 506 71.38 -43.44 -4.37
C SER A 506 72.35 -42.98 -5.46
#